data_AF-A0A3R7R7N0-F1
#
_entry.id   AF-A0A3R7R7N0-F1
#
_cell.length_a   1.000
_cell.length_b   1.000
_cell.length_c   1.000
_cell.angle_alpha   90.00
_cell.angle_beta   90.00
_cell.angle_gamma   90.00
#
_symmetry.space_group_name_H-M   'P 1'
#
loop_
_entity.id
_entity.type
_entity.pdbx_description
1 polymer ?
#
loop_
_entity_poly.entity_id
_entity_poly.type
_entity_poly.pdbx_seq_one_letter_code
_entity_poly.pdbx_strand_id
1 'polypeptide(L)' 'MPLFRCHGCNMRIERSMATYWRHKGKLLCSSCLDSQDTIGASPKPRPLDPIQDKQENDEHHSC' A
#
# COMPACT_ATOMS: atom_id res chain seq x y z
N MET A 1 -18.06 -5.32 3.92
CA MET A 1 -16.93 -6.24 3.67
C MET A 1 -16.60 -6.98 4.97
N PRO A 2 -16.06 -8.21 4.93
CA PRO A 2 -15.67 -8.92 6.15
C PRO A 2 -14.46 -8.26 6.82
N LEU A 3 -14.52 -8.17 8.15
CA LEU A 3 -13.45 -7.65 9.00
C LEU A 3 -12.66 -8.82 9.61
N PHE A 4 -11.36 -8.87 9.37
CA PHE A 4 -10.46 -9.86 9.95
C PHE A 4 -9.57 -9.24 11.01
N ARG A 5 -8.95 -10.08 11.86
CA ARG A 5 -7.93 -9.62 12.80
C ARG A 5 -6.54 -9.74 12.18
N CYS A 6 -5.75 -8.69 12.32
CA CYS A 6 -4.33 -8.72 11.98
C CYS A 6 -3.60 -9.70 12.89
N HIS A 7 -2.77 -10.57 12.32
CA HIS A 7 -1.98 -11.54 13.07
C HIS A 7 -0.85 -10.88 13.89
N GLY A 8 -0.36 -9.71 13.47
CA GLY A 8 0.73 -8.99 14.15
C GLY A 8 0.27 -8.05 15.27
N CYS A 9 -0.81 -7.30 15.07
CA CYS A 9 -1.27 -6.26 16.01
C CYS A 9 -2.71 -6.43 16.50
N ASN A 10 -3.39 -7.52 16.12
CA ASN A 10 -4.77 -7.86 16.51
C ASN A 10 -5.86 -6.83 16.13
N MET A 11 -5.51 -5.79 15.37
CA MET A 11 -6.45 -4.77 14.88
C MET A 11 -7.41 -5.36 13.84
N ARG A 12 -8.63 -4.82 13.76
CA ARG A 12 -9.60 -5.17 12.71
C ARG A 12 -9.19 -4.53 11.39
N ILE A 13 -9.16 -5.33 10.32
CA ILE A 13 -8.77 -4.90 8.99
C ILE A 13 -9.76 -5.39 7.93
N GLU A 14 -9.96 -4.58 6.89
CA GLU A 14 -10.75 -4.93 5.73
C GLU A 14 -9.89 -5.61 4.67
N ARG A 15 -10.25 -6.85 4.31
CA ARG A 15 -9.58 -7.65 3.27
C ARG A 15 -10.59 -8.50 2.51
N SER A 16 -10.19 -8.94 1.31
CA SER A 16 -11.00 -9.87 0.52
C SER A 16 -10.95 -11.28 1.11
N MET A 17 -12.01 -12.07 0.93
CA MET A 17 -11.99 -13.49 1.29
C MET A 17 -10.93 -14.25 0.49
N ALA A 18 -10.70 -13.89 -0.76
CA ALA A 18 -9.62 -14.47 -1.57
C ALA A 18 -8.25 -14.32 -0.90
N THR A 19 -7.95 -13.14 -0.33
CA THR A 19 -6.72 -12.92 0.45
C THR A 19 -6.69 -13.81 1.69
N TYR A 20 -7.79 -13.89 2.44
CA TYR A 20 -7.88 -14.77 3.62
C TYR A 20 -7.53 -16.22 3.29
N TRP A 21 -8.09 -16.77 2.20
CA TRP A 21 -7.81 -18.13 1.75
C TRP A 21 -6.36 -18.32 1.31
N ARG A 22 -5.80 -17.40 0.51
CA ARG A 22 -4.40 -17.47 0.04
C ARG A 22 -3.40 -17.50 1.20
N HIS A 23 -3.66 -16.71 2.24
CA HIS A 23 -2.79 -16.63 3.42
C HIS A 23 -3.17 -17.60 4.54
N LYS A 24 -4.04 -18.59 4.28
CA LYS A 24 -4.47 -19.61 5.25
C LYS A 24 -4.93 -19.01 6.59
N GLY A 25 -5.65 -17.88 6.53
CA GLY A 25 -6.14 -17.14 7.69
C GLY A 25 -5.13 -16.25 8.40
N LYS A 26 -3.86 -16.19 7.96
CA LYS A 26 -2.83 -15.32 8.53
C LYS A 26 -2.78 -13.97 7.80
N LEU A 27 -3.68 -13.06 8.15
CA LEU A 27 -3.75 -11.73 7.54
C LEU A 27 -2.93 -10.70 8.34
N LEU A 28 -2.30 -9.76 7.62
CA LEU A 28 -1.57 -8.62 8.21
C LEU A 28 -2.16 -7.29 7.72
N CYS A 29 -2.11 -6.28 8.59
CA CYS A 29 -2.37 -4.90 8.18
C CYS A 29 -1.21 -4.39 7.30
N SER A 30 -1.41 -3.27 6.60
CA SER A 30 -0.36 -2.66 5.78
C SER A 30 0.92 -2.40 6.57
N SER A 31 0.81 -1.87 7.79
CA SER A 31 1.97 -1.57 8.64
C SER A 31 2.76 -2.81 9.04
N CYS A 32 2.08 -3.88 9.46
CA CYS A 32 2.74 -5.14 9.81
C CYS A 32 3.33 -5.85 8.58
N LEU A 33 2.73 -5.67 7.41
CA LEU A 33 3.26 -6.22 6.15
C LEU A 33 4.56 -5.50 5.77
N ASP A 34 4.55 -4.15 5.74
CA ASP A 34 5.74 -3.32 5.46
C ASP A 34 6.89 -3.66 6.43
N SER A 35 6.56 -3.92 7.71
CA SER A 35 7.55 -4.36 8.71
C SER A 35 8.14 -5.74 8.44
N GLN A 36 7.39 -6.69 7.86
CA GLN A 36 7.94 -8.01 7.49
C GLN A 36 8.82 -7.94 6.25
N ASP A 37 8.45 -7.14 5.27
CA ASP A 37 9.23 -6.95 4.03
C ASP A 37 10.64 -6.42 4.34
N THR A 38 10.81 -5.57 5.35
CA THR A 38 12.13 -5.04 5.76
C THR A 38 13.09 -6.09 6.33
N ILE A 39 12.60 -7.23 6.83
CA ILE A 39 13.42 -8.28 7.46
C ILE A 39 13.83 -9.35 6.43
N GLY A 40 13.05 -9.51 5.35
CA GLY A 40 13.21 -10.60 4.38
C GLY A 40 13.61 -10.20 2.95
N ALA A 41 13.54 -8.92 2.58
CA ALA A 41 13.84 -8.47 1.22
C ALA A 41 14.69 -7.20 1.23
N SER A 42 15.76 -7.21 0.44
CA SER A 42 16.50 -6.02 0.03
C SER A 42 15.51 -4.91 -0.35
N PRO A 43 15.73 -3.64 0.03
CA PRO A 43 14.77 -2.57 -0.18
C PRO A 43 14.50 -2.44 -1.67
N LYS A 44 13.32 -2.89 -2.13
CA LYS A 44 12.85 -2.49 -3.45
C LYS A 44 12.22 -1.11 -3.22
N PRO A 45 12.85 -0.02 -3.70
CA PRO A 45 12.28 1.31 -3.50
C PRO A 45 10.85 1.27 -4.05
N ARG A 46 9.90 1.68 -3.20
CA ARG A 46 8.57 2.06 -3.67
C ARG A 46 8.81 3.02 -4.84
N PRO A 47 8.21 2.82 -6.03
CA PRO A 47 8.23 3.86 -7.04
C PRO A 47 7.67 5.09 -6.35
N LEU A 48 8.52 6.10 -6.14
CA LEU A 48 8.04 7.44 -5.86
C LEU A 48 7.08 7.72 -7.01
N ASP A 49 5.81 7.96 -6.67
CA ASP A 49 4.88 8.54 -7.63
C ASP A 49 5.59 9.72 -8.29
N PRO A 50 5.60 9.82 -9.63
CA PRO A 50 6.15 11.00 -10.28
C PRO A 50 5.38 12.20 -9.74
N ILE A 51 6.10 13.09 -9.07
CA ILE A 51 5.64 14.42 -8.69
C ILE A 51 4.93 14.98 -9.93
N GLN A 52 3.61 15.14 -9.85
CA GLN A 52 2.84 15.77 -10.91
C GLN A 52 3.22 17.25 -10.92
N ASP A 53 4.26 17.60 -11.67
CA ASP A 53 4.52 18.98 -12.04
C ASP A 53 3.35 19.42 -12.93
N LYS A 54 2.39 20.11 -12.31
CA LYS A 54 1.38 20.88 -13.01
C LYS A 54 2.10 22.06 -13.66
N GLN A 55 2.68 21.86 -14.84
CA GLN A 55 3.07 22.97 -15.70
C GLN A 55 1.78 23.59 -16.26
N GLU A 56 1.26 24.56 -15.50
CA GLU A 56 0.35 25.60 -15.96
C GLU A 56 0.97 26.25 -17.20
N ASN A 57 0.41 25.98 -18.37
CA ASN A 57 0.79 26.64 -19.61
C ASN A 57 -0.16 27.82 -19.81
N ASP A 58 0.21 28.98 -19.27
CA ASP A 58 -0.37 30.27 -19.65
C ASP A 58 0.23 30.66 -21.00
N GLU A 59 -0.46 30.32 -22.08
CA GLU A 59 -0.17 30.82 -23.42
C GLU A 59 -0.74 32.23 -23.57
N HIS A 60 -0.10 33.22 -22.93
CA HIS A 60 -0.17 34.61 -23.36
C HIS A 60 1.07 34.93 -24.21
N HIS A 61 0.90 34.85 -25.53
CA HIS A 61 1.67 35.68 -26.46
C HIS A 61 0.70 36.34 -27.44
N SER A 62 0.20 37.51 -27.04
CA SER A 62 -0.09 38.57 -28.01
C SER A 62 1.21 39.29 -28.32
N CYS A 63 1.60 39.31 -29.59
CA CYS A 63 2.18 40.45 -30.29
C CYS A 63 2.02 40.20 -31.79
#